data_AF-A0A7Z9G7D4-F1
#
_entry.id   AF-A0A7Z9G7D4-F1
#
_cell.length_a   1.000
_cell.length_b   1.000
_cell.length_c   1.000
_cell.angle_alpha   90.00
_cell.angle_beta   90.00
_cell.angle_gamma   90.00
#
_symmetry.space_group_name_H-M   'P 1'
#
loop_
_entity.id
_entity.type
_entity.pdbx_description
1 polymer ?
#
loop_
_entity_poly.entity_id
_entity_poly.type
_entity_poly.pdbx_seq_one_letter_code
_entity_poly.pdbx_strand_id
1 'polypeptide(L)'
;MERMRLEMQALGKEVDFVSVNAVSALEQQEKLINRCSFPLLQDQEDVDVWGLMDGKKDDFYVYDSQGVLAHFLPIGGDISVNLTEDEGYNNLKSAILSTE
;
A
#
# COMPACT_ATOMS: atom_id res chain seq x y z
N MET A 1 2.17 3.68 7.26
CA MET A 1 2.18 2.22 7.10
C MET A 1 2.60 1.48 8.36
N GLU A 2 3.82 1.64 8.89
CA GLU A 2 4.26 0.90 10.10
C GLU A 2 3.33 1.05 11.31
N ARG A 3 2.91 2.28 11.62
CA ARG A 3 1.92 2.54 12.68
C ARG A 3 0.63 1.74 12.46
N MET A 4 0.13 1.71 11.23
CA MET A 4 -1.09 0.99 10.86
C MET A 4 -0.91 -0.52 11.01
N ARG A 5 0.25 -1.06 10.63
CA ARG A 5 0.61 -2.47 10.84
C ARG A 5 0.56 -2.85 12.32
N LEU A 6 1.14 -2.03 13.20
CA LEU A 6 1.10 -2.26 14.65
C LEU A 6 -0.33 -2.16 15.19
N GLU A 7 -1.15 -1.25 14.67
CA GLU A 7 -2.57 -1.14 15.03
C GLU A 7 -3.36 -2.39 14.60
N MET A 8 -3.13 -2.94 13.40
CA MET A 8 -3.76 -4.20 12.95
C MET A 8 -3.34 -5.38 13.83
N GLN A 9 -2.05 -5.48 14.14
CA GLN A 9 -1.52 -6.52 15.03
C GLN A 9 -2.15 -6.44 16.43
N ALA A 10 -2.31 -5.24 16.98
CA ALA A 10 -2.97 -5.03 18.27
C ALA A 10 -4.47 -5.41 18.25
N LEU A 11 -5.11 -5.37 17.08
CA LEU A 11 -6.48 -5.86 16.87
C LEU A 11 -6.56 -7.37 16.59
N GLY A 12 -5.43 -8.08 16.56
CA GLY A 12 -5.38 -9.50 16.24
C GLY A 12 -5.60 -9.81 14.75
N LYS A 13 -5.42 -8.82 13.87
CA LYS A 13 -5.52 -8.97 12.42
C LYS A 13 -4.13 -9.21 11.84
N GLU A 14 -4.00 -10.26 11.04
CA GLU A 14 -2.80 -10.55 10.25
C GLU A 14 -2.91 -9.81 8.92
N VAL A 15 -2.14 -8.73 8.76
CA VAL A 15 -2.14 -7.90 7.55
C VAL A 15 -0.70 -7.67 7.12
N ASP A 16 -0.38 -8.12 5.91
CA ASP A 16 0.90 -7.85 5.27
C ASP A 16 0.84 -6.55 4.47
N PHE A 17 1.84 -5.70 4.66
CA PHE A 17 1.98 -4.46 3.91
C PHE A 17 3.15 -4.60 2.95
N VAL A 18 2.91 -4.31 1.67
CA VAL A 18 3.93 -4.32 0.63
C VAL A 18 3.81 -3.02 -0.17
N SER A 19 4.95 -2.46 -0.57
CA SER A 19 5.00 -1.31 -1.48
C SER A 19 5.79 -1.66 -2.73
N VAL A 20 5.36 -1.13 -3.88
CA VAL A 20 6.05 -1.27 -5.15
C VAL A 20 6.65 0.09 -5.51
N ASN A 21 7.98 0.19 -5.47
CA ASN A 21 8.70 1.38 -5.91
C ASN A 21 8.77 1.41 -7.43
N ALA A 22 8.49 2.56 -8.03
CA ALA A 22 8.47 2.72 -9.47
C ALA A 22 9.83 2.41 -10.11
N VAL A 23 9.81 1.95 -11.37
CA VAL A 23 11.01 1.79 -12.22
C VAL A 23 11.84 3.08 -12.23
N SER A 24 11.17 4.23 -12.39
CA SER A 24 11.81 5.55 -12.43
C SER A 24 12.42 6.00 -11.10
N ALA A 25 12.13 5.29 -10.01
CA ALA A 25 12.55 5.61 -8.65
C ALA A 25 13.65 4.69 -8.10
N LEU A 26 14.36 3.97 -8.98
CA LEU A 26 15.44 3.04 -8.61
C LEU A 26 16.51 3.70 -7.72
N GLU A 27 16.87 4.95 -7.99
CA GLU A 27 17.87 5.70 -7.21
C GLU A 27 17.46 5.93 -5.74
N GLN A 28 16.16 5.80 -5.41
CA GLN A 28 15.66 5.94 -4.04
C GLN A 28 15.59 4.59 -3.31
N GLN A 29 15.82 3.46 -3.97
CA GLN A 29 15.65 2.12 -3.41
C GLN A 29 16.45 1.93 -2.10
N GLU A 30 17.73 2.29 -2.07
CA GLU A 30 18.54 2.17 -0.84
C GLU A 30 17.98 2.97 0.33
N LYS A 31 17.46 4.18 0.07
CA LYS A 31 16.89 5.03 1.13
C LYS A 31 15.62 4.41 1.70
N LEU A 32 14.83 3.76 0.84
CA LEU A 32 13.60 3.12 1.25
C LEU A 32 13.89 1.83 2.02
N ILE A 33 14.81 0.99 1.56
CA ILE A 33 15.27 -0.22 2.28
C ILE A 33 15.75 0.12 3.70
N ASN A 34 16.48 1.23 3.86
CA ASN A 34 17.01 1.64 5.16
C ASN A 34 15.97 2.27 6.11
N ARG A 35 14.77 2.61 5.63
CA ARG A 35 13.75 3.34 6.41
C ARG A 35 12.45 2.57 6.60
N CYS A 36 12.10 1.72 5.65
CA CYS A 36 10.88 0.95 5.67
C CYS A 36 11.04 -0.31 6.53
N SER A 37 10.02 -0.61 7.32
CA SER A 37 9.91 -1.82 8.16
C SER A 37 9.12 -2.94 7.49
N PHE A 38 8.66 -2.73 6.27
CA PHE A 38 7.80 -3.62 5.51
C PHE A 38 8.42 -3.90 4.13
N PRO A 39 8.09 -5.04 3.50
CA PRO A 39 8.59 -5.40 2.19
C PRO A 39 8.39 -4.28 1.15
N LEU A 40 9.46 -4.02 0.40
CA LEU A 40 9.46 -3.10 -0.72
C LEU A 40 9.99 -3.81 -1.95
N LEU A 41 9.15 -3.89 -2.97
CA LEU A 41 9.48 -4.43 -4.27
C LEU A 41 9.94 -3.29 -5.17
N GLN A 42 11.08 -3.45 -5.82
CA GLN A 42 11.52 -2.53 -6.85
C GLN A 42 10.99 -3.03 -8.19
N ASP A 43 10.15 -2.23 -8.83
CA ASP A 43 9.63 -2.56 -10.16
C ASP A 43 10.75 -2.54 -11.21
N GLN A 44 10.58 -3.32 -12.27
CA GLN A 44 11.52 -3.48 -13.38
C GLN A 44 10.80 -3.25 -14.71
N GLU A 45 11.50 -2.71 -15.71
CA GLU A 45 10.93 -2.38 -17.03
C GLU A 45 10.27 -3.57 -17.74
N ASP A 46 10.79 -4.78 -17.53
CA ASP A 46 10.31 -6.00 -18.16
C ASP A 46 9.10 -6.63 -17.42
N VAL A 47 8.89 -6.28 -16.15
CA VAL A 47 7.74 -6.72 -15.36
C VAL A 47 6.58 -5.72 -15.45
N ASP A 48 6.88 -4.43 -15.34
CA ASP A 48 5.91 -3.31 -15.39
C ASP A 48 4.71 -3.51 -14.44
N VAL A 49 4.99 -3.74 -13.15
CA VAL A 49 3.94 -3.97 -12.15
C VAL A 49 2.96 -2.80 -12.11
N TRP A 50 3.47 -1.56 -12.16
CA TRP A 50 2.60 -0.37 -12.17
C TRP A 50 1.64 -0.37 -13.36
N GLY A 51 2.13 -0.67 -14.57
CA GLY A 51 1.29 -0.78 -15.76
C GLY A 51 0.28 -1.93 -15.69
N LEU A 52 0.68 -3.09 -15.17
CA LEU A 52 -0.21 -4.24 -14.98
C LEU A 52 -1.35 -3.98 -13.99
N MET A 53 -1.12 -3.13 -13.00
CA MET A 53 -2.12 -2.75 -12.01
C MET A 53 -3.01 -1.59 -12.46
N ASP A 54 -2.75 -0.98 -13.63
CA ASP A 54 -3.37 0.27 -14.12
C ASP A 54 -3.33 1.39 -13.05
N GLY A 55 -2.24 1.39 -12.28
CA GLY A 55 -2.08 2.19 -11.08
C GLY A 55 -1.25 3.45 -11.27
N LYS A 56 -1.28 4.29 -10.25
CA LYS A 56 -0.46 5.49 -10.09
C LYS A 56 0.28 5.45 -8.76
N LYS A 57 1.19 6.41 -8.61
CA LYS A 57 1.87 6.65 -7.35
C LYS A 57 0.84 6.92 -6.25
N ASP A 58 1.07 6.32 -5.08
CA ASP A 58 0.26 6.49 -3.86
C ASP A 58 -1.15 5.87 -3.92
N ASP A 59 -1.42 5.02 -4.91
CA ASP A 59 -2.59 4.13 -4.91
C ASP A 59 -2.44 3.00 -3.89
N PHE A 60 -3.57 2.56 -3.34
CA PHE A 60 -3.62 1.38 -2.46
C PHE A 60 -4.51 0.29 -3.05
N TYR A 61 -4.00 -0.95 -2.98
CA TYR A 61 -4.72 -2.17 -3.34
C TYR A 61 -4.84 -3.01 -2.07
N VAL A 62 -6.07 -3.28 -1.64
CA VAL A 62 -6.37 -4.09 -0.46
C VAL A 62 -6.96 -5.40 -0.95
N TYR A 63 -6.23 -6.49 -0.69
CA TYR A 63 -6.65 -7.84 -0.98
C TYR A 63 -7.21 -8.50 0.29
N ASP A 64 -8.20 -9.37 0.13
CA ASP A 64 -8.70 -10.20 1.22
C ASP A 64 -7.79 -11.40 1.49
N SER A 65 -8.18 -12.23 2.46
CA SER A 65 -7.43 -13.44 2.84
C SER A 65 -7.32 -14.50 1.73
N GLN A 66 -8.14 -14.41 0.69
CA GLN A 66 -8.12 -15.29 -0.49
C GLN A 66 -7.31 -14.71 -1.65
N GLY A 67 -6.73 -13.51 -1.48
CA GLY A 67 -5.99 -12.82 -2.53
C GLY A 67 -6.89 -12.14 -3.56
N VAL A 68 -8.18 -11.93 -3.26
CA VAL A 68 -9.11 -11.21 -4.13
C VAL A 68 -9.04 -9.72 -3.80
N LEU A 69 -8.98 -8.87 -4.83
CA LEU A 69 -8.98 -7.42 -4.65
C LEU A 69 -10.33 -6.96 -4.08
N ALA A 70 -10.33 -6.56 -2.81
CA ALA A 70 -11.52 -6.08 -2.10
C ALA A 70 -11.72 -4.57 -2.28
N HIS A 71 -10.61 -3.80 -2.22
CA HIS A 71 -10.64 -2.37 -2.41
C HIS A 71 -9.48 -1.90 -3.29
N PHE A 72 -9.81 -1.08 -4.30
CA PHE A 72 -8.86 -0.23 -4.99
C PHE A 72 -9.12 1.22 -4.58
N LEU A 73 -8.09 1.86 -4.01
CA LEU A 73 -8.18 3.22 -3.49
C LEU A 73 -7.17 4.10 -4.25
N PRO A 74 -7.56 4.70 -5.39
CA PRO A 74 -6.67 5.52 -6.19
C PRO A 74 -6.40 6.87 -5.53
N ILE A 75 -5.20 7.40 -5.75
CA ILE A 75 -4.88 8.78 -5.40
C ILE A 75 -5.79 9.74 -6.17
N GLY A 76 -6.39 10.69 -5.46
CA GLY A 76 -7.35 11.64 -6.03
C GLY A 76 -8.70 11.01 -6.42
N GLY A 77 -9.03 9.82 -5.91
CA GLY A 77 -10.36 9.23 -6.01
C GLY A 77 -11.41 9.93 -5.13
N ASP A 78 -12.58 9.29 -5.00
CA ASP A 78 -13.72 9.83 -4.24
C ASP A 78 -13.43 9.99 -2.74
N ILE A 79 -12.48 9.22 -2.20
CA ILE A 79 -12.01 9.32 -0.82
C ILE A 79 -10.52 9.63 -0.79
N SER A 80 -10.09 10.45 0.19
CA SER A 80 -8.66 10.71 0.40
C SER A 80 -7.96 9.43 0.85
N VAL A 81 -6.74 9.21 0.34
CA VAL A 81 -5.78 8.20 0.81
C VAL A 81 -4.47 8.84 1.26
N ASN A 82 -4.46 10.16 1.45
CA ASN A 82 -3.28 10.87 1.94
C ASN A 82 -3.01 10.48 3.41
N LEU A 83 -2.02 9.63 3.64
CA LEU A 83 -1.69 9.13 4.98
C LEU A 83 -1.10 10.19 5.93
N THR A 84 -0.83 11.40 5.44
CA THR A 84 -0.43 12.54 6.29
C THR A 84 -1.64 13.25 6.93
N GLU A 85 -2.84 12.97 6.44
CA GLU A 85 -4.10 13.47 6.96
C GLU A 85 -4.82 12.36 7.74
N ASP A 86 -5.47 12.72 8.85
CA ASP A 86 -6.23 11.76 9.64
C ASP A 86 -7.34 11.09 8.82
N GLU A 87 -7.98 11.84 7.91
CA GLU A 87 -9.01 11.31 7.02
C GLU A 87 -8.45 10.21 6.11
N GLY A 88 -7.36 10.50 5.37
CA GLY A 88 -6.76 9.52 4.47
C GLY A 88 -6.21 8.28 5.18
N TYR A 89 -5.61 8.48 6.37
CA TYR A 89 -5.18 7.37 7.22
C TYR A 89 -6.36 6.49 7.66
N ASN A 90 -7.46 7.10 8.12
CA ASN A 90 -8.64 6.39 8.60
C ASN A 90 -9.40 5.69 7.46
N ASN A 91 -9.43 6.26 6.26
CA ASN A 91 -10.04 5.65 5.08
C ASN A 91 -9.35 4.34 4.72
N LEU A 92 -8.01 4.35 4.58
CA LEU A 92 -7.25 3.13 4.31
C LEU A 92 -7.41 2.10 5.44
N LYS A 93 -7.35 2.54 6.70
CA LYS A 93 -7.55 1.65 7.85
C LYS A 93 -8.93 0.99 7.84
N SER A 94 -9.97 1.75 7.52
CA SER A 94 -11.34 1.23 7.45
C SER A 94 -11.49 0.22 6.32
N ALA A 95 -10.89 0.47 5.15
CA ALA A 95 -10.89 -0.45 4.03
C ALA A 95 -10.20 -1.79 4.36
N ILE A 96 -9.10 -1.76 5.12
CA ILE A 96 -8.43 -2.99 5.61
C ILE A 96 -9.32 -3.73 6.62
N LEU A 97 -10.02 -3.01 7.50
CA LEU A 97 -10.86 -3.63 8.52
C LEU A 97 -12.19 -4.18 7.98
N SER A 98 -12.63 -3.74 6.79
CA SER A 98 -13.82 -4.25 6.13
C SER A 98 -13.59 -5.51 5.30
N THR A 99 -12.33 -5.96 5.14
CA THR A 99 -12.04 -7.24 4.47
C THR A 99 -12.17 -8.42 5.45
N GLU A 100 -12.66 -9.56 4.95
CA GLU A 100 -12.84 -10.81 5.70
C GLU A 100 -11.66 -11.79 5.57
#